data_AF-A0A8J9V4X4-F1
#
_entry.id   AF-A0A8J9V4X4-F1
#
_cell.length_a   1.000
_cell.length_b   1.000
_cell.length_c   1.000
_cell.angle_alpha   90.00
_cell.angle_beta   90.00
_cell.angle_gamma   90.00
#
_symmetry.space_group_name_H-M   'P 1'
#
loop_
_entity.id
_entity.type
_entity.pdbx_description
1 polymer ?
#
loop_
_entity_poly.entity_id
_entity_poly.type
_entity_poly.pdbx_seq_one_letter_code
_entity_poly.pdbx_strand_id
1 'polypeptide(L)'
;MRPDTSCASIVKQLLYKINIDAAPVQHGRDYEKIALDQLSIQDVEIRPYGLFIDPEIPYLGATPDGLIKEEAIVDVKCPISAHKIYA
;
A
#
# COMPACT_ATOMS: atom_id res chain seq x y z
N MET A 1 8.58 15.64 -4.54
CA MET A 1 9.16 16.00 -3.23
C MET A 1 9.38 17.50 -3.25
N ARG A 2 8.92 18.25 -2.24
CA ARG A 2 9.09 19.72 -2.27
C ARG A 2 10.59 20.03 -2.14
N PRO A 3 11.11 21.12 -2.76
CA PRO A 3 12.53 21.45 -2.74
C PRO A 3 13.15 21.55 -1.34
N ASP A 4 12.32 21.79 -0.33
CA ASP A 4 12.63 22.04 1.08
C ASP A 4 12.29 20.86 2.00
N THR A 5 11.78 19.74 1.49
CA THR A 5 11.49 18.57 2.34
C THR A 5 12.80 17.86 2.70
N SER A 6 13.19 17.95 3.97
CA SER A 6 14.39 17.26 4.48
C SER A 6 14.33 15.74 4.27
N CYS A 7 15.43 15.17 3.80
CA CYS A 7 15.59 13.72 3.65
C CYS A 7 15.93 13.00 4.96
N ALA A 8 16.04 13.72 6.09
CA ALA A 8 16.48 13.17 7.38
C ALA A 8 15.67 11.95 7.83
N SER A 9 14.35 11.96 7.64
CA SER A 9 13.48 10.81 8.00
C SER A 9 13.78 9.57 7.16
N ILE A 10 14.03 9.75 5.85
CA ILE A 10 14.38 8.66 4.94
C ILE A 10 15.76 8.09 5.32
N VAL A 11 16.76 8.96 5.53
CA VAL A 11 18.10 8.55 5.97
C VAL A 11 18.02 7.77 7.27
N LYS A 12 17.23 8.24 8.25
CA LYS A 12 17.02 7.54 9.51
C LYS A 12 16.38 6.16 9.32
N GLN A 13 15.38 6.04 8.44
CA GLN A 13 14.75 4.75 8.13
C GLN A 13 15.74 3.76 7.49
N LEU A 14 16.56 4.22 6.53
CA LEU A 14 17.55 3.40 5.84
C LEU A 14 18.66 2.91 6.78
N LEU A 15 19.18 3.79 7.64
CA LEU A 15 20.29 3.46 8.55
C LEU A 15 19.87 2.57 9.71
N TYR A 16 18.68 2.78 10.26
CA TYR A 16 18.27 2.13 11.51
C TYR A 16 17.18 1.08 11.35
N LYS A 17 16.69 0.81 10.12
CA LYS A 17 15.61 -0.14 9.83
C LYS A 17 14.44 -0.03 10.81
N ILE A 18 13.84 1.15 10.85
CA ILE A 18 12.70 1.41 11.75
C ILE A 18 11.49 0.62 11.24
N ASN A 19 11.03 -0.36 12.02
CA ASN A 19 9.76 -1.04 11.77
C ASN A 19 8.59 -0.15 12.22
N ILE A 20 7.54 -0.11 11.40
CA ILE A 20 6.30 0.58 11.75
C ILE A 20 5.33 -0.46 12.31
N ASP A 21 5.26 -0.50 13.63
CA ASP A 21 4.42 -1.41 14.41
C ASP A 21 3.30 -0.64 15.11
N ALA A 22 2.48 0.02 14.31
CA ALA A 22 1.30 0.74 14.79
C ALA A 22 0.04 -0.10 14.57
N ALA A 23 -0.89 -0.08 15.53
CA ALA A 23 -2.13 -0.86 15.46
C ALA A 23 -2.92 -0.66 14.13
N PRO A 24 -3.05 0.57 13.56
CA PRO A 24 -3.70 0.74 12.26
C PRO A 24 -2.97 0.06 11.10
N VAL A 25 -1.63 0.02 11.15
CA VAL A 25 -0.83 -0.64 10.12
C VAL A 25 -0.97 -2.15 10.22
N GLN A 26 -0.96 -2.69 11.45
CA GLN A 26 -1.18 -4.12 11.65
C GLN A 26 -2.59 -4.54 11.20
N HIS A 27 -3.61 -3.76 11.54
CA HIS A 27 -4.97 -3.98 11.04
C HIS A 27 -5.04 -3.91 9.50
N GLY A 28 -4.28 -3.01 8.86
CA GLY A 28 -4.11 -3.02 7.40
C GLY A 28 -3.62 -4.39 6.90
N ARG A 29 -2.48 -4.84 7.41
CA ARG A 29 -1.84 -6.12 7.03
C ARG A 29 -2.76 -7.33 7.23
N ASP A 30 -3.52 -7.35 8.31
CA ASP A 30 -4.38 -8.49 8.67
C ASP A 30 -5.60 -8.61 7.74
N TYR A 31 -6.13 -7.48 7.23
CA TYR A 31 -7.40 -7.43 6.50
C TYR A 31 -7.28 -7.11 5.00
N GLU A 32 -6.11 -6.69 4.52
CA GLU A 32 -5.89 -6.34 3.11
C GLU A 32 -6.29 -7.48 2.17
N LYS A 33 -5.84 -8.71 2.44
CA LYS A 33 -6.20 -9.88 1.63
C LYS A 33 -7.72 -10.11 1.60
N ILE A 34 -8.39 -9.99 2.73
CA ILE A 34 -9.84 -10.18 2.82
C ILE A 34 -10.57 -9.14 1.95
N ALA A 35 -10.12 -7.89 1.98
CA ALA A 35 -10.70 -6.82 1.19
C ALA A 35 -10.44 -7.00 -0.32
N LEU A 36 -9.26 -7.48 -0.72
CA LEU A 36 -8.95 -7.82 -2.11
C LEU A 36 -9.78 -9.02 -2.61
N ASP A 37 -9.92 -10.06 -1.79
CA ASP A 37 -10.77 -11.23 -2.11
C ASP A 37 -12.24 -10.78 -2.31
N GLN A 38 -12.74 -9.88 -1.46
CA GLN A 38 -14.08 -9.31 -1.58
C GLN A 38 -14.28 -8.46 -2.85
N LEU A 39 -13.26 -7.69 -3.25
CA LEU A 39 -13.29 -6.91 -4.48
C LEU A 39 -13.28 -7.83 -5.71
N SER A 40 -12.54 -8.94 -5.66
CA SER A 40 -12.41 -9.91 -6.75
C SER A 40 -13.74 -10.62 -7.09
N ILE A 41 -14.66 -10.72 -6.13
CA ILE A 41 -16.01 -11.30 -6.33
C ILE A 41 -16.85 -10.44 -7.29
N GLN A 42 -16.48 -9.18 -7.54
CA GLN A 42 -17.18 -8.27 -8.45
C GLN A 42 -16.79 -8.45 -9.93
N ASP A 43 -16.36 -9.66 -10.33
CA ASP A 43 -15.85 -10.00 -11.68
C ASP A 43 -14.61 -9.18 -12.12
N VAL A 44 -13.77 -8.82 -11.15
CA VAL A 44 -12.52 -8.10 -11.38
C VAL A 44 -11.35 -9.05 -11.07
N GLU A 45 -10.60 -9.47 -12.08
CA GLU A 45 -9.37 -10.25 -11.86
C GLU A 45 -8.28 -9.34 -11.27
N ILE A 46 -7.94 -9.56 -9.99
CA ILE A 46 -6.88 -8.83 -9.30
C ILE A 46 -5.64 -9.72 -9.18
N ARG A 47 -4.51 -9.25 -9.69
CA ARG A 47 -3.23 -9.96 -9.58
C ARG A 47 -2.32 -9.30 -8.54
N PRO A 48 -1.68 -10.08 -7.64
CA PRO A 48 -0.68 -9.55 -6.74
C PRO A 48 0.55 -9.08 -7.54
N TYR A 49 1.20 -8.02 -7.07
CA TYR A 49 2.36 -7.44 -7.76
C TYR A 49 3.40 -6.88 -6.77
N GLY A 50 4.60 -6.63 -7.28
CA GLY A 50 5.71 -6.07 -6.54
C GLY A 50 5.87 -4.56 -6.72
N LEU A 51 7.09 -4.08 -6.52
CA LEU A 51 7.47 -2.68 -6.72
C LEU A 51 7.49 -2.32 -8.21
N PHE A 52 6.73 -1.30 -8.59
CA PHE A 52 6.83 -0.60 -9.87
C PHE A 52 7.80 0.56 -9.73
N ILE A 53 8.67 0.73 -10.73
CA ILE A 53 9.53 1.90 -10.88
C ILE A 53 9.05 2.69 -12.09
N ASP A 54 8.95 4.01 -11.95
CA ASP A 54 8.60 4.89 -13.06
C ASP A 54 9.72 4.86 -14.13
N PRO A 55 9.40 4.59 -15.40
CA PRO A 55 10.41 4.44 -16.45
C PRO A 55 11.11 5.75 -16.82
N GLU A 56 10.48 6.90 -16.57
CA GLU A 56 11.02 8.23 -16.86
C GLU A 56 11.67 8.86 -15.62
N ILE A 57 11.20 8.49 -14.42
CA ILE A 57 11.65 9.04 -13.14
C ILE A 57 12.11 7.88 -12.21
N PRO A 58 13.33 7.35 -12.38
CA PRO A 58 13.76 6.08 -11.78
C PRO A 58 13.79 6.03 -10.24
N TYR A 59 13.70 7.18 -9.56
CA TYR A 59 13.62 7.27 -8.10
C TYR A 59 12.18 7.30 -7.56
N LEU A 60 11.17 7.27 -8.44
CA LEU A 60 9.78 7.10 -8.07
C LEU A 60 9.37 5.65 -8.28
N GLY A 61 8.65 5.13 -7.29
CA GLY A 61 8.05 3.82 -7.37
C GLY A 61 6.88 3.66 -6.44
N ALA A 62 6.08 2.62 -6.69
CA ALA A 62 4.90 2.28 -5.91
C ALA A 62 4.74 0.76 -5.84
N THR A 63 4.19 0.28 -4.73
CA THR A 63 3.75 -1.12 -4.59
C THR A 63 2.24 -1.10 -4.47
N PRO A 64 1.49 -1.29 -5.57
CA PRO A 64 0.03 -1.38 -5.50
C PRO A 64 -0.40 -2.67 -4.79
N ASP A 65 -1.54 -2.65 -4.14
CA ASP A 65 -2.10 -3.82 -3.45
C ASP A 65 -2.60 -4.87 -4.46
N GLY A 66 -2.95 -4.43 -5.68
CA GLY A 66 -3.23 -5.31 -6.81
C GLY A 66 -3.30 -4.59 -8.14
N LEU A 67 -3.26 -5.36 -9.23
CA LEU A 67 -3.53 -4.89 -10.58
C LEU A 67 -4.83 -5.43 -11.10
N ILE A 68 -5.59 -4.58 -11.79
CA ILE A 68 -6.75 -4.98 -12.58
C ILE A 68 -6.33 -4.96 -14.04
N LYS A 69 -6.17 -6.16 -14.62
CA LYS A 69 -5.62 -6.33 -15.97
C LYS A 69 -4.28 -5.57 -16.11
N GLU A 70 -4.13 -4.76 -17.16
CA GLU A 70 -2.92 -3.95 -17.45
C GLU A 70 -3.23 -2.44 -17.41
N GLU A 71 -4.44 -2.05 -17.02
CA GLU A 71 -4.93 -0.67 -17.20
C GLU A 71 -5.17 0.08 -15.88
N ALA A 72 -5.33 -0.65 -14.76
CA ALA A 72 -5.67 -0.05 -13.49
C ALA A 72 -4.97 -0.72 -12.31
N ILE A 73 -4.77 0.07 -11.26
CA ILE A 73 -4.20 -0.38 -9.98
C ILE A 73 -5.28 -0.34 -8.89
N VAL A 74 -5.10 -1.17 -7.87
CA VAL A 74 -5.92 -1.20 -6.66
C VAL A 74 -5.05 -0.76 -5.48
N ASP A 75 -5.59 0.16 -4.68
CA ASP A 75 -5.04 0.59 -3.40
C ASP A 75 -6.18 0.52 -2.37
N VAL A 76 -6.12 -0.48 -1.50
CA VAL A 76 -7.12 -0.73 -0.47
C VAL A 76 -6.71 -0.02 0.82
N LYS A 77 -7.71 0.40 1.58
CA LYS A 77 -7.52 0.90 2.94
C LYS A 77 -8.45 0.15 3.88
N CYS A 78 -7.87 -0.41 4.94
CA CYS A 78 -8.61 -1.12 5.99
C CYS A 78 -8.55 -0.31 7.30
N PRO A 79 -9.29 0.81 7.43
CA PRO A 79 -9.27 1.62 8.64
C PRO A 79 -9.98 0.92 9.81
N ILE A 80 -9.33 0.92 10.98
CA ILE A 80 -9.90 0.36 12.23
C ILE A 80 -11.30 0.94 12.54
N SER A 81 -11.51 2.22 12.26
CA SER A 81 -12.76 2.91 12.57
C SER A 81 -13.96 2.35 11.82
N ALA A 82 -13.78 1.87 10.58
CA ALA A 82 -14.86 1.30 9.78
C ALA A 82 -15.23 -0.12 10.26
N HIS A 83 -14.24 -0.91 10.70
CA HIS A 83 -14.48 -2.25 11.24
C HIS A 83 -15.40 -2.21 12.47
N LYS A 84 -15.23 -1.22 13.35
CA LYS A 84 -16.05 -1.09 14.59
C LYS A 84 -17.53 -0.80 14.34
N ILE A 85 -17.90 -0.38 13.13
CA ILE A 85 -19.30 -0.05 12.78
C ILE A 85 -20.10 -1.32 12.43
N TYR A 86 -19.42 -2.39 12.02
CA TYR A 86 -20.05 -3.63 11.53
C TYR A 86 -19.71 -4.88 12.36
N ALA A 87 -19.00 -4.70 13.48
CA ALA A 87 -18.57 -5.77 14.40
C ALA A 87 -19.54 -5.98 15.56
#